data_AF-A0A1B1S4X9-F1
#
_entry.id   AF-A0A1B1S4X9-F1
#
_cell.length_a   1.000
_cell.length_b   1.000
_cell.length_c   1.000
_cell.angle_alpha   90.00
_cell.angle_beta   90.00
_cell.angle_gamma   90.00
#
_symmetry.space_group_name_H-M   'P 1'
#
loop_
_entity.id
_entity.type
_entity.pdbx_description
1 polymer ?
#
loop_
_entity_poly.entity_id
_entity_poly.type
_entity_poly.pdbx_seq_one_letter_code
_entity_poly.pdbx_strand_id
1 'polypeptide(L)'
;MENLLLVLIIAVAIFVGIASKKFYSKPYIVNFGIAILMALIVVQTFLMTPIGMLGYMAIVICSIAFVFQLVIGIKSLKIAE
;
A
#
# COMPACT_ATOMS: atom_id res chain seq x y z
N MET A 1 17.92 10.82 3.76
CA MET A 1 17.25 9.51 3.97
C MET A 1 15.73 9.64 3.77
N GLU A 2 15.09 10.66 4.36
CA GLU A 2 13.65 10.95 4.19
C GLU A 2 13.20 11.14 2.74
N ASN A 3 13.95 11.91 1.93
CA ASN A 3 13.60 12.11 0.52
C ASN A 3 13.65 10.82 -0.32
N LEU A 4 14.51 9.87 0.02
CA LEU A 4 14.62 8.62 -0.73
C LEU A 4 13.39 7.73 -0.48
N LEU A 5 12.88 7.75 0.75
CA LEU A 5 11.69 7.00 1.15
C LEU A 5 10.42 7.60 0.52
N LEU A 6 10.32 8.93 0.44
CA LEU A 6 9.29 9.65 -0.33
C LEU A 6 9.30 9.28 -1.81
N VAL A 7 10.49 9.31 -2.44
CA VAL A 7 10.64 8.93 -3.86
C VAL A 7 10.25 7.48 -4.08
N LEU A 8 10.60 6.57 -3.16
CA LEU A 8 10.21 5.16 -3.23
C LEU A 8 8.67 5.00 -3.16
N ILE A 9 8.01 5.71 -2.25
CA ILE A 9 6.54 5.69 -2.11
C ILE A 9 5.89 6.16 -3.40
N ILE A 10 6.37 7.26 -3.98
CA ILE A 10 5.83 7.81 -5.23
C ILE A 10 6.03 6.81 -6.37
N ALA A 11 7.21 6.21 -6.50
CA ALA A 11 7.48 5.21 -7.53
C ALA A 11 6.58 3.97 -7.40
N VAL A 12 6.40 3.46 -6.18
CA VAL A 12 5.50 2.33 -5.90
C VAL A 12 4.04 2.72 -6.14
N ALA A 13 3.61 3.93 -5.79
CA ALA A 13 2.24 4.41 -6.03
C ALA A 13 1.92 4.47 -7.53
N ILE A 14 2.86 4.96 -8.34
CA ILE A 14 2.74 5.00 -9.79
C ILE A 14 2.69 3.57 -10.35
N PHE A 15 3.57 2.69 -9.88
CA PHE A 15 3.58 1.29 -10.29
C PHE A 15 2.26 0.59 -9.98
N VAL A 16 1.70 0.80 -8.78
CA VAL A 16 0.39 0.30 -8.36
C VAL A 16 -0.73 0.84 -9.23
N GLY A 17 -0.70 2.13 -9.58
CA GLY A 17 -1.69 2.74 -10.46
C GLY A 17 -1.66 2.14 -11.88
N ILE A 18 -0.46 1.91 -12.42
CA ILE A 18 -0.28 1.27 -13.73
C ILE A 18 -0.69 -0.21 -13.65
N ALA A 19 -0.27 -0.92 -12.61
CA ALA A 19 -0.62 -2.32 -12.40
C ALA A 19 -2.13 -2.51 -12.24
N SER A 20 -2.81 -1.58 -11.55
CA SER A 20 -4.27 -1.57 -11.40
C SER A 20 -4.99 -1.51 -12.75
N LYS A 21 -4.49 -0.69 -13.69
CA LYS A 21 -5.06 -0.63 -15.05
C LYS A 21 -4.70 -1.84 -15.93
N LYS A 22 -3.47 -2.35 -15.82
CA LYS A 22 -2.96 -3.39 -16.73
C LYS A 22 -3.27 -4.82 -16.27
N PHE A 23 -3.34 -5.05 -14.96
CA PHE A 23 -3.55 -6.35 -14.33
C PHE A 23 -4.89 -6.40 -13.57
N TYR A 24 -5.91 -5.67 -14.04
CA TYR A 24 -7.26 -5.74 -13.47
C TYR A 24 -7.81 -7.17 -13.44
N SER A 25 -7.40 -8.01 -14.40
CA SER A 25 -7.71 -9.44 -14.48
C SER A 25 -6.95 -10.32 -13.46
N LYS A 26 -5.90 -9.81 -12.81
CA LYS A 26 -5.13 -10.49 -11.76
C LYS A 26 -5.02 -9.57 -10.52
N PRO A 27 -6.10 -9.43 -9.73
CA PRO A 27 -6.16 -8.49 -8.62
C PRO A 27 -5.09 -8.74 -7.55
N TYR A 28 -4.58 -9.97 -7.46
CA TYR A 28 -3.48 -10.32 -6.55
C TYR A 28 -2.21 -9.47 -6.72
N ILE A 29 -1.77 -9.20 -7.96
CA ILE A 29 -0.55 -8.41 -8.23
C ILE A 29 -0.75 -6.95 -7.79
N VAL A 30 -1.96 -6.43 -8.01
CA VAL A 30 -2.32 -5.07 -7.63
C VAL A 30 -2.39 -4.95 -6.10
N ASN A 31 -3.03 -5.92 -5.42
CA ASN A 31 -3.09 -5.95 -3.96
C ASN A 31 -1.72 -6.04 -3.30
N PHE A 32 -0.81 -6.84 -3.87
CA PHE A 32 0.57 -6.91 -3.38
C PHE A 32 1.28 -5.55 -3.48
N GLY A 33 1.10 -4.85 -4.60
CA GLY A 33 1.64 -3.51 -4.77
C GLY A 33 1.06 -2.50 -3.79
N ILE A 34 -0.27 -2.52 -3.54
CA ILE A 34 -0.88 -1.62 -2.56
C ILE A 34 -0.41 -1.96 -1.14
N ALA A 35 -0.28 -3.24 -0.79
CA ALA A 35 0.23 -3.65 0.52
C ALA A 35 1.65 -3.11 0.79
N ILE A 36 2.54 -3.15 -0.22
CA ILE A 36 3.88 -2.53 -0.15
C ILE A 36 3.78 -1.02 0.01
N LEU A 37 2.90 -0.37 -0.75
CA LEU A 37 2.67 1.08 -0.63
C LEU A 37 2.24 1.46 0.79
N MET A 38 1.30 0.72 1.37
CA MET A 38 0.79 0.95 2.73
C MET A 38 1.87 0.75 3.78
N ALA A 39 2.70 -0.29 3.65
CA ALA A 39 3.82 -0.52 4.55
C ALA A 39 4.84 0.64 4.50
N LEU A 40 5.17 1.14 3.31
CA LEU A 40 6.08 2.27 3.14
C LEU A 40 5.51 3.57 3.75
N ILE A 41 4.23 3.84 3.57
CA ILE A 41 3.55 5.01 4.16
C ILE A 41 3.56 4.92 5.69
N VAL A 42 3.29 3.75 6.27
CA VAL A 42 3.34 3.56 7.73
C VAL A 42 4.75 3.84 8.26
N VAL A 43 5.80 3.28 7.62
CA VAL A 43 7.20 3.55 7.99
C VAL A 43 7.53 5.02 7.87
N GLN A 44 7.11 5.68 6.78
CA GLN A 44 7.29 7.13 6.62
C GLN A 44 6.61 7.92 7.75
N THR A 45 5.41 7.52 8.13
CA THR A 45 4.63 8.22 9.15
C THR A 45 5.27 8.09 10.54
N PHE A 46 5.89 6.96 10.85
CA PHE A 46 6.68 6.79 12.08
C PHE A 46 7.95 7.65 12.10
N LEU A 47 8.55 7.92 10.94
CA LEU A 47 9.74 8.77 10.82
C LEU A 47 9.39 10.27 10.89
N MET A 48 8.17 10.66 10.55
CA MET A 48 7.68 12.04 10.73
C MET A 48 7.32 12.30 12.19
N THR A 49 8.30 12.74 12.98
CA THR A 49 8.06 13.34 14.30
C THR A 49 8.01 14.87 14.21
N PRO A 50 7.03 15.55 14.83
CA PRO A 50 5.95 14.99 15.63
C PRO A 50 4.83 14.39 14.77
N ILE A 51 4.32 13.23 15.18
CA ILE A 51 3.21 12.56 14.50
C ILE A 51 1.95 13.39 14.76
N GLY A 52 1.56 14.20 13.78
CA GLY A 52 0.29 14.95 13.83
C GLY A 52 -0.92 14.02 13.77
N MET A 53 -2.11 14.58 14.03
CA MET A 53 -3.39 13.85 13.94
C MET A 53 -3.58 13.14 12.59
N LEU A 54 -3.10 13.74 11.50
CA LEU A 54 -3.09 13.15 10.16
C LEU A 54 -2.23 11.89 10.05
N GLY A 55 -1.09 11.84 10.76
CA GLY A 55 -0.23 10.66 10.79
C GLY A 55 -0.89 9.48 11.49
N TYR A 56 -1.54 9.74 12.63
CA TYR A 56 -2.34 8.72 13.32
C TYR A 56 -3.50 8.20 12.45
N MET A 57 -4.21 9.09 11.77
CA MET A 57 -5.27 8.70 10.83
C MET A 57 -4.72 7.88 9.65
N ALA A 58 -3.58 8.27 9.09
CA ALA A 58 -2.93 7.53 8.01
C ALA A 58 -2.56 6.11 8.45
N ILE A 59 -1.98 5.94 9.65
CA ILE A 59 -1.66 4.61 10.19
C ILE A 59 -2.92 3.76 10.33
N VAL A 60 -3.98 4.29 10.95
CA VAL A 60 -5.24 3.56 11.16
C VAL A 60 -5.87 3.15 9.83
N ILE A 61 -5.99 4.08 8.87
CA ILE A 61 -6.56 3.80 7.55
C ILE A 61 -5.67 2.81 6.79
N CYS A 62 -4.35 2.97 6.85
CA CYS A 62 -3.41 2.05 6.19
C CYS A 62 -3.49 0.64 6.75
N SER A 63 -3.60 0.49 8.08
CA SER A 63 -3.76 -0.82 8.72
C SER A 63 -5.08 -1.49 8.34
N ILE A 64 -6.19 -0.75 8.29
CA ILE A 64 -7.50 -1.30 7.88
C ILE A 64 -7.45 -1.74 6.41
N ALA A 65 -6.96 -0.88 5.53
CA ALA A 65 -6.88 -1.19 4.11
C ALA A 65 -5.87 -2.31 3.81
N PHE A 66 -4.81 -2.47 4.62
CA PHE A 66 -3.92 -3.62 4.56
C PHE A 66 -4.67 -4.93 4.83
N VAL A 67 -5.52 -4.98 5.86
CA VAL A 67 -6.35 -6.17 6.15
C VAL A 67 -7.31 -6.47 4.99
N PHE A 68 -7.96 -5.46 4.41
CA PHE A 68 -8.82 -5.64 3.23
C PHE A 68 -8.04 -6.16 2.02
N GLN A 69 -6.85 -5.61 1.75
CA GLN A 69 -5.97 -6.09 0.68
C GLN A 69 -5.50 -7.53 0.95
N LEU A 70 -5.28 -7.90 2.20
CA LEU A 70 -4.91 -9.27 2.56
C LEU A 70 -6.07 -10.24 2.30
N VAL A 71 -7.30 -9.91 2.75
CA VAL A 71 -8.49 -10.76 2.56
C VAL A 71 -8.85 -10.89 1.08
N ILE A 72 -8.87 -9.77 0.34
CA ILE A 72 -9.15 -9.78 -1.11
C ILE A 72 -8.02 -10.50 -1.85
N GLY A 73 -6.77 -10.35 -1.42
CA GLY A 73 -5.61 -11.01 -2.00
C GLY A 73 -5.69 -12.54 -1.87
N ILE A 74 -6.01 -13.04 -0.67
CA ILE A 74 -6.21 -14.47 -0.41
C ILE A 74 -7.39 -15.01 -1.24
N LYS A 75 -8.53 -14.30 -1.26
CA LYS A 75 -9.67 -14.72 -2.08
C LYS A 75 -9.34 -14.73 -3.58
N SER A 76 -8.57 -13.76 -4.07
CA SER A 76 -8.15 -13.70 -5.47
C SER A 76 -7.24 -14.86 -5.87
N LEU A 77 -6.38 -15.36 -4.98
CA LEU A 77 -5.56 -16.54 -5.24
C LEU A 77 -6.43 -17.80 -5.38
N LYS A 78 -7.43 -17.93 -4.52
CA LYS A 78 -8.32 -19.10 -4.47
C LYS A 78 -9.29 -19.22 -5.67
N ILE A 79 -9.46 -18.15 -6.44
CA ILE A 79 -10.28 -18.12 -7.67
C ILE A 79 -9.41 -18.38 -8.91
N ALA A 80 -8.09 -18.22 -8.79
CA ALA A 80 -7.14 -18.44 -9.88
C ALA A 80 -6.57 -19.88 -9.91
N GLU A 81 -6.93 -20.70 -8.94
CA GLU A 81 -6.70 -22.16 -8.88
C GLU A 81 -7.97 -22.90 -9.35
#